data_AF-A0A4R0G884-F1
#
_entry.id   AF-A0A4R0G884-F1
#
_cell.length_a   1.000
_cell.length_b   1.000
_cell.length_c   1.000
_cell.angle_alpha   90.00
_cell.angle_beta   90.00
_cell.angle_gamma   90.00
#
_symmetry.space_group_name_H-M   'P 1'
#
loop_
_entity.id
_entity.type
_entity.pdbx_description
1 polymer ?
#
loop_
_entity_poly.entity_id
_entity_poly.type
_entity_poly.pdbx_seq_one_letter_code
_entity_poly.pdbx_strand_id
1 'polypeptide(L)'
;MPADGDLAEAASVLRTGGLVAFPTETVYGLGANALDARAAARIFEAKARPSFDPLITHLADAADLESLVGAVPPAVAALAARFWPGPLTLIVDRPAMIPPIVTSGLATMAVRVPDNEYARRLIAAAGVPVAAPSANRFGQLSPTRAEHVVRGLGAAVDVVLDGGPTRCGIESTIVDARGERPVVLRLGALPVEELEQVAGPVTIRPGSSGQPVAPGTLAAHYAPRTPLRLSTAGATDSGVRRGYLAFRDRPVGDWAAVEVLSAAGDLTEAAARLFEALHRLDATGVGEIVAESVPDTGVGRAVNDRLRRAAATWSSGH
;
A
#
# COMPACT_ATOMS: atom_id res chain seq x y z
N MET A 1 2.40 -17.03 -15.11
CA MET A 1 1.56 -15.96 -15.68
C MET A 1 0.18 -16.54 -15.90
N PRO A 2 -0.90 -15.88 -15.46
CA PRO A 2 -2.27 -16.32 -15.77
C PRO A 2 -2.48 -16.42 -17.27
N ALA A 3 -3.45 -17.24 -17.70
CA ALA A 3 -3.73 -17.38 -19.11
C ALA A 3 -4.30 -16.06 -19.67
N ASP A 4 -4.07 -15.77 -20.96
CA ASP A 4 -4.58 -14.54 -21.59
C ASP A 4 -6.12 -14.40 -21.48
N GLY A 5 -6.84 -15.52 -21.35
CA GLY A 5 -8.28 -15.56 -21.09
C GLY A 5 -8.66 -14.93 -19.74
N ASP A 6 -7.89 -15.16 -18.69
CA ASP A 6 -8.16 -14.66 -17.34
C ASP A 6 -8.05 -13.12 -17.28
N LEU A 7 -7.12 -12.56 -18.05
CA LEU A 7 -6.93 -11.11 -18.18
C LEU A 7 -8.10 -10.44 -18.92
N ALA A 8 -8.60 -11.06 -19.99
CA ALA A 8 -9.70 -10.51 -20.76
C ALA A 8 -11.01 -10.45 -19.95
N GLU A 9 -11.28 -11.50 -19.17
CA GLU A 9 -12.41 -11.56 -18.25
C GLU A 9 -12.30 -10.48 -17.17
N ALA A 10 -11.17 -10.41 -16.46
CA ALA A 10 -10.95 -9.41 -15.42
C ALA A 10 -11.02 -7.97 -15.95
N ALA A 11 -10.47 -7.71 -17.14
CA ALA A 11 -10.61 -6.43 -17.81
C ALA A 11 -12.07 -6.09 -18.13
N SER A 12 -12.88 -7.09 -18.52
CA SER A 12 -14.32 -6.91 -18.73
C SER A 12 -15.04 -6.57 -17.44
N VAL A 13 -14.72 -7.27 -16.34
CA VAL A 13 -15.27 -7.00 -15.00
C VAL A 13 -14.99 -5.55 -14.60
N LEU A 14 -13.76 -5.05 -14.77
CA LEU A 14 -13.45 -3.64 -14.52
C LEU A 14 -14.30 -2.69 -15.37
N ARG A 15 -14.43 -2.94 -16.69
CA ARG A 15 -15.24 -2.10 -17.59
C ARG A 15 -16.71 -2.06 -17.22
N THR A 16 -17.26 -3.16 -16.72
CA THR A 16 -18.68 -3.26 -16.33
C THR A 16 -18.94 -2.83 -14.88
N GLY A 17 -17.99 -2.16 -14.23
CA GLY A 17 -18.14 -1.63 -12.87
C GLY A 17 -17.92 -2.65 -11.75
N GLY A 18 -17.23 -3.74 -12.08
CA GLY A 18 -16.79 -4.81 -11.19
C GLY A 18 -15.53 -4.49 -10.38
N LEU A 19 -15.27 -5.32 -9.37
CA LEU A 19 -14.10 -5.28 -8.51
C LEU A 19 -13.13 -6.41 -8.84
N VAL A 20 -11.89 -6.04 -9.17
CA VAL A 20 -10.82 -6.99 -9.44
C VAL A 20 -9.68 -6.77 -8.48
N ALA A 21 -9.31 -7.78 -7.70
CA ALA A 21 -8.06 -7.76 -6.96
C ALA A 21 -6.91 -8.27 -7.83
N PHE A 22 -5.81 -7.52 -7.88
CA PHE A 22 -4.67 -7.85 -8.74
C PHE A 22 -3.32 -7.55 -8.06
N PRO A 23 -2.26 -8.31 -8.38
CA PRO A 23 -0.93 -8.09 -7.82
C PRO A 23 -0.29 -6.82 -8.39
N THR A 24 0.51 -6.15 -7.57
CA THR A 24 1.51 -5.17 -8.04
C THR A 24 2.89 -5.59 -7.52
N GLU A 25 3.95 -4.84 -7.79
CA GLU A 25 5.23 -5.01 -7.11
C GLU A 25 5.16 -4.65 -5.63
N THR A 26 4.24 -3.77 -5.23
CA THR A 26 4.08 -3.31 -3.84
C THR A 26 3.21 -4.25 -3.00
N VAL A 27 1.89 -4.12 -3.11
CA VAL A 27 0.86 -4.93 -2.45
C VAL A 27 -0.25 -5.24 -3.45
N TYR A 28 -1.11 -6.21 -3.19
CA TYR A 28 -2.30 -6.43 -4.02
C TYR A 28 -3.24 -5.24 -3.92
N GLY A 29 -3.75 -4.78 -5.07
CA GLY A 29 -4.72 -3.69 -5.17
C GLY A 29 -6.13 -4.21 -5.42
N LEU A 30 -7.16 -3.53 -4.87
CA LEU A 30 -8.57 -3.78 -5.17
C LEU A 30 -9.04 -2.74 -6.20
N GLY A 31 -9.01 -3.12 -7.47
CA GLY A 31 -9.31 -2.27 -8.61
C GLY A 31 -10.79 -2.13 -8.92
N ALA A 32 -11.18 -0.93 -9.30
CA ALA A 32 -12.41 -0.62 -10.03
C ALA A 32 -12.13 0.46 -11.07
N ASN A 33 -13.02 0.63 -12.05
CA ASN A 33 -12.92 1.70 -13.03
C ASN A 33 -12.93 3.08 -12.35
N ALA A 34 -11.86 3.85 -12.50
CA ALA A 34 -11.72 5.17 -11.87
C ALA A 34 -12.63 6.25 -12.48
N LEU A 35 -13.20 6.00 -13.66
CA LEU A 35 -14.14 6.90 -14.34
C LEU A 35 -15.60 6.67 -13.91
N ASP A 36 -15.88 5.58 -13.19
CA ASP A 36 -17.23 5.21 -12.75
C ASP A 36 -17.37 5.40 -11.23
N ALA A 37 -18.20 6.37 -10.84
CA ALA A 37 -18.46 6.68 -9.44
C ALA A 37 -19.06 5.51 -8.65
N ARG A 38 -19.90 4.68 -9.29
CA ARG A 38 -20.52 3.50 -8.66
C ARG A 38 -19.49 2.40 -8.46
N ALA A 39 -18.64 2.16 -9.46
CA ALA A 39 -17.55 1.20 -9.35
C ALA A 39 -16.56 1.60 -8.23
N ALA A 40 -16.19 2.87 -8.17
CA ALA A 40 -15.37 3.42 -7.08
C ALA A 40 -16.06 3.28 -5.71
N ALA A 41 -17.37 3.51 -5.61
CA ALA A 41 -18.12 3.33 -4.36
C ALA A 41 -18.06 1.89 -3.82
N ARG A 42 -18.09 0.89 -4.72
CA ARG A 42 -17.97 -0.52 -4.35
C ARG A 42 -16.63 -0.83 -3.65
N ILE A 43 -15.54 -0.13 -4.00
CA ILE A 43 -14.25 -0.26 -3.28
C ILE A 43 -14.41 0.14 -1.82
N PHE A 44 -15.08 1.27 -1.56
CA PHE A 44 -15.29 1.77 -0.20
C PHE A 44 -16.16 0.80 0.61
N GLU A 45 -17.24 0.29 0.00
CA GLU A 45 -18.13 -0.70 0.60
C GLU A 45 -17.41 -2.01 0.94
N ALA A 46 -16.75 -2.63 -0.05
CA ALA A 46 -16.07 -3.91 0.13
C ALA A 46 -14.99 -3.85 1.22
N LYS A 47 -14.31 -2.71 1.36
CA LYS A 47 -13.25 -2.51 2.35
C LYS A 47 -13.75 -1.98 3.69
N ALA A 48 -15.02 -1.61 3.83
CA ALA A 48 -15.51 -0.78 4.94
C ALA A 48 -14.61 0.46 5.17
N ARG A 49 -14.20 1.11 4.08
CA ARG A 49 -13.27 2.25 4.07
C ARG A 49 -14.04 3.56 4.27
N PRO A 50 -13.56 4.48 5.13
CA PRO A 50 -14.15 5.81 5.25
C PRO A 50 -14.06 6.59 3.93
N SER A 51 -15.13 7.31 3.59
CA SER A 51 -15.22 8.09 2.34
C SER A 51 -14.23 9.26 2.26
N PHE A 52 -13.62 9.66 3.37
CA PHE A 52 -12.62 10.74 3.41
C PHE A 52 -11.19 10.28 3.05
N ASP A 53 -10.94 8.98 2.87
CA ASP A 53 -9.60 8.44 2.55
C ASP A 53 -9.47 8.14 1.04
N PRO A 54 -8.75 8.98 0.27
CA PRO A 54 -8.75 8.92 -1.20
C PRO A 54 -8.10 7.65 -1.75
N LEU A 55 -8.36 7.35 -3.02
CA LEU A 55 -7.83 6.19 -3.74
C LEU A 55 -6.62 6.58 -4.63
N ILE A 56 -5.77 5.60 -4.95
CA ILE A 56 -4.70 5.75 -5.96
C ILE A 56 -5.24 5.26 -7.30
N THR A 57 -5.14 6.10 -8.32
CA THR A 57 -5.47 5.74 -9.71
C THR A 57 -4.23 5.14 -10.38
N HIS A 58 -4.38 3.97 -10.97
CA HIS A 58 -3.33 3.26 -11.68
C HIS A 58 -3.52 3.40 -13.18
N LEU A 59 -2.43 3.70 -13.88
CA LEU A 59 -2.34 3.78 -15.34
C LEU A 59 -1.53 2.60 -15.87
N ALA A 60 -1.74 2.25 -17.15
CA ALA A 60 -0.98 1.20 -17.81
C ALA A 60 0.41 1.71 -18.21
N ASP A 61 0.50 2.94 -18.71
CA ASP A 61 1.74 3.58 -19.15
C ASP A 61 1.90 4.99 -18.56
N ALA A 62 3.13 5.47 -18.49
CA ALA A 62 3.42 6.85 -18.05
C ALA A 62 2.94 7.88 -19.08
N ALA A 63 2.91 7.53 -20.37
CA ALA A 63 2.41 8.37 -21.46
C ALA A 63 0.90 8.70 -21.31
N ASP A 64 0.15 7.87 -20.58
CA ASP A 64 -1.28 8.09 -20.33
C ASP A 64 -1.54 9.26 -19.36
N LEU A 65 -0.52 9.72 -18.61
CA LEU A 65 -0.69 10.76 -17.58
C LEU A 65 -1.14 12.09 -18.19
N GLU A 66 -0.41 12.61 -19.18
CA GLU A 66 -0.70 13.92 -19.77
C GLU A 66 -2.07 13.93 -20.46
N SER A 67 -2.45 12.81 -21.08
CA SER A 67 -3.79 12.65 -21.67
C SER A 67 -4.91 12.69 -20.62
N LEU A 68 -4.64 12.23 -19.40
CA LEU A 68 -5.60 12.22 -18.30
C LEU A 68 -5.73 13.57 -17.59
N VAL A 69 -4.60 14.23 -17.29
CA VAL A 69 -4.57 15.41 -16.40
C VAL A 69 -4.22 16.72 -17.10
N GLY A 70 -3.83 16.69 -18.38
CA GLY A 70 -3.30 17.84 -19.10
C GLY A 70 -1.86 18.16 -18.69
N ALA A 71 -1.50 19.44 -18.68
CA ALA A 71 -0.14 19.90 -18.43
C ALA A 71 0.40 19.39 -17.08
N VAL A 72 1.53 18.68 -17.12
CA VAL A 72 2.18 18.08 -15.96
C VAL A 72 3.31 18.99 -15.47
N PRO A 73 3.40 19.32 -14.16
CA PRO A 73 4.52 20.10 -13.64
C PRO A 73 5.88 19.43 -13.91
N PRO A 74 6.95 20.19 -14.20
CA PRO A 74 8.25 19.62 -14.59
C PRO A 74 8.82 18.62 -13.57
N ALA A 75 8.69 18.89 -12.28
CA ALA A 75 9.17 17.98 -11.23
C ALA A 75 8.36 16.67 -11.18
N VAL A 76 7.04 16.73 -11.40
CA VAL A 76 6.18 15.54 -11.51
C VAL A 76 6.60 14.72 -12.74
N ALA A 77 6.80 15.37 -13.89
CA ALA A 77 7.24 14.69 -15.12
C ALA A 77 8.63 14.05 -14.98
N ALA A 78 9.59 14.73 -14.35
CA ALA A 78 10.93 14.19 -14.11
C ALA A 78 10.92 12.96 -13.18
N LEU A 79 10.15 13.02 -12.10
CA LEU A 79 9.98 11.90 -11.18
C LEU A 79 9.26 10.71 -11.85
N ALA A 80 8.20 10.97 -12.62
CA ALA A 80 7.50 9.94 -13.39
C ALA A 80 8.45 9.27 -14.38
N ALA A 81 9.19 10.04 -15.19
CA ALA A 81 10.13 9.50 -16.18
C ALA A 81 11.23 8.62 -15.57
N ARG A 82 11.63 8.88 -14.32
CA ARG A 82 12.70 8.12 -13.65
C ARG A 82 12.19 6.90 -12.89
N PHE A 83 10.99 6.97 -12.31
CA PHE A 83 10.51 5.98 -11.35
C PHE A 83 9.23 5.25 -11.79
N TRP A 84 8.65 5.57 -12.94
CA TRP A 84 7.57 4.80 -13.54
C TRP A 84 8.04 3.96 -14.73
N PRO A 85 7.55 2.71 -14.85
CA PRO A 85 6.76 1.96 -13.87
C PRO A 85 7.52 1.74 -12.55
N GLY A 86 6.83 1.83 -11.40
CA GLY A 86 7.48 1.61 -10.11
C GLY A 86 6.70 2.03 -8.86
N PRO A 87 7.33 1.89 -7.67
CA PRO A 87 6.70 2.12 -6.37
C PRO A 87 6.60 3.60 -5.98
N LEU A 88 6.43 4.49 -6.97
CA LEU A 88 6.18 5.91 -6.76
C LEU A 88 4.73 6.26 -7.11
N THR A 89 4.08 7.00 -6.24
CA THR A 89 2.79 7.62 -6.48
C THR A 89 2.95 9.13 -6.45
N LEU A 90 2.44 9.82 -7.47
CA LEU A 90 2.53 11.27 -7.61
C LEU A 90 1.16 11.90 -7.39
N ILE A 91 1.14 13.03 -6.67
CA ILE A 91 -0.06 13.87 -6.58
C ILE A 91 -0.10 14.79 -7.80
N VAL A 92 -1.25 14.80 -8.46
CA VAL A 92 -1.57 15.64 -9.62
C VAL A 92 -2.93 16.28 -9.42
N ASP A 93 -3.25 17.27 -10.25
CA ASP A 93 -4.59 17.87 -10.24
C ASP A 93 -5.62 16.85 -10.75
N ARG A 94 -6.80 16.85 -10.12
CA ARG A 94 -7.87 15.94 -10.49
C ARG A 94 -8.58 16.47 -11.74
N PRO A 95 -8.63 15.73 -12.85
CA PRO A 95 -9.41 16.12 -14.01
C PRO A 95 -10.91 15.92 -13.73
N ALA A 96 -11.76 16.69 -14.42
CA ALA A 96 -13.21 16.68 -14.19
C ALA A 96 -13.87 15.30 -14.42
N MET A 97 -13.29 14.48 -15.30
CA MET A 97 -13.78 13.14 -15.59
C MET A 97 -13.56 12.12 -14.46
N ILE A 98 -12.65 12.40 -13.51
CA ILE A 98 -12.45 11.57 -12.33
C ILE A 98 -13.48 11.99 -11.27
N PRO A 99 -14.42 11.10 -10.90
CA PRO A 99 -15.47 11.43 -9.95
C PRO A 99 -14.90 11.80 -8.56
N PRO A 100 -15.51 12.76 -7.84
CA PRO A 100 -15.01 13.19 -6.53
C PRO A 100 -14.85 12.09 -5.49
N ILE A 101 -15.62 10.99 -5.58
CA ILE A 101 -15.50 9.86 -4.67
C ILE A 101 -14.12 9.18 -4.73
N VAL A 102 -13.45 9.19 -5.89
CA VAL A 102 -12.09 8.63 -6.06
C VAL A 102 -11.08 9.41 -5.24
N THR A 103 -11.29 10.73 -5.10
CA THR A 103 -10.38 11.64 -4.40
C THR A 103 -10.92 12.14 -3.07
N SER A 104 -12.01 11.55 -2.57
CA SER A 104 -12.65 11.99 -1.33
C SER A 104 -13.00 13.48 -1.32
N GLY A 105 -13.38 14.03 -2.49
CA GLY A 105 -13.74 15.42 -2.68
C GLY A 105 -12.56 16.38 -2.93
N LEU A 106 -11.32 15.90 -2.89
CA LEU A 106 -10.15 16.74 -3.12
C LEU A 106 -10.05 17.22 -4.57
N ALA A 107 -9.43 18.39 -4.75
CA ALA A 107 -9.06 18.94 -6.06
C ALA A 107 -7.87 18.20 -6.70
N THR A 108 -7.26 17.26 -5.98
CA THR A 108 -6.07 16.53 -6.37
C THR A 108 -6.33 15.03 -6.36
N MET A 109 -5.53 14.27 -7.11
CA MET A 109 -5.57 12.82 -7.14
C MET A 109 -4.17 12.21 -7.03
N ALA A 110 -4.11 10.99 -6.53
CA ALA A 110 -2.89 10.20 -6.49
C ALA A 110 -2.83 9.27 -7.70
N VAL A 111 -1.72 9.29 -8.44
CA VAL A 111 -1.54 8.51 -9.69
C VAL A 111 -0.27 7.68 -9.63
N ARG A 112 -0.27 6.50 -10.26
CA ARG A 112 0.87 5.61 -10.37
C ARG A 112 0.82 4.72 -11.60
N VAL A 113 1.98 4.37 -12.14
CA VAL A 113 2.14 3.24 -13.07
C VAL A 113 2.83 2.10 -12.32
N PRO A 114 2.16 0.96 -12.06
CA PRO A 114 2.75 -0.12 -11.26
C PRO A 114 3.87 -0.84 -12.04
N ASP A 115 4.98 -1.15 -11.38
CA ASP A 115 6.01 -2.04 -11.96
C ASP A 115 5.64 -3.53 -11.86
N ASN A 116 4.49 -3.86 -12.42
CA ASN A 116 4.04 -5.23 -12.55
C ASN A 116 3.41 -5.40 -13.93
N GLU A 117 4.03 -6.21 -14.78
CA GLU A 117 3.58 -6.42 -16.15
C GLU A 117 2.12 -6.89 -16.20
N TYR A 118 1.74 -7.78 -15.28
CA TYR A 118 0.38 -8.29 -15.20
C TYR A 118 -0.64 -7.19 -14.86
N ALA A 119 -0.33 -6.33 -13.89
CA ALA A 119 -1.15 -5.16 -13.58
C ALA A 119 -1.28 -4.20 -14.76
N ARG A 120 -0.17 -3.87 -15.44
CA ARG A 120 -0.20 -2.96 -16.59
C ARG A 120 -1.00 -3.54 -17.76
N ARG A 121 -0.85 -4.85 -18.04
CA ARG A 121 -1.63 -5.55 -19.06
C ARG A 121 -3.13 -5.59 -18.74
N LEU A 122 -3.50 -5.79 -17.48
CA LEU A 122 -4.89 -5.70 -17.03
C LEU A 122 -5.46 -4.30 -17.27
N ILE A 123 -4.75 -3.25 -16.85
CA ILE A 123 -5.20 -1.85 -17.01
C ILE A 123 -5.32 -1.49 -18.49
N ALA A 124 -4.32 -1.87 -19.31
CA ALA A 124 -4.34 -1.65 -20.75
C ALA A 124 -5.51 -2.38 -21.42
N ALA A 125 -5.74 -3.65 -21.07
CA ALA A 125 -6.86 -4.43 -21.60
C ALA A 125 -8.23 -3.89 -21.14
N ALA A 126 -8.31 -3.31 -19.94
CA ALA A 126 -9.52 -2.66 -19.45
C ALA A 126 -9.81 -1.35 -20.23
N GLY A 127 -8.77 -0.67 -20.71
CA GLY A 127 -8.90 0.58 -21.48
C GLY A 127 -9.38 1.77 -20.65
N VAL A 128 -9.25 1.69 -19.32
CA VAL A 128 -9.66 2.73 -18.36
C VAL A 128 -8.63 2.85 -17.23
N PRO A 129 -8.44 4.05 -16.65
CA PRO A 129 -7.67 4.16 -15.41
C PRO A 129 -8.35 3.39 -14.28
N VAL A 130 -7.56 2.73 -13.42
CA VAL A 130 -8.07 1.83 -12.37
C VAL A 130 -7.80 2.41 -10.99
N ALA A 131 -8.84 2.78 -10.25
CA ALA A 131 -8.70 3.19 -8.85
C ALA A 131 -8.48 1.92 -8.00
N ALA A 132 -7.35 1.85 -7.28
CA ALA A 132 -7.00 0.66 -6.50
C ALA A 132 -6.24 1.02 -5.21
N PRO A 133 -6.90 1.03 -4.04
CA PRO A 133 -6.20 0.94 -2.75
C PRO A 133 -5.74 -0.53 -2.52
N SER A 134 -5.04 -0.79 -1.43
CA SER A 134 -4.68 -2.16 -1.03
C SER A 134 -5.91 -3.08 -0.88
N ALA A 135 -5.82 -4.36 -1.22
CA ALA A 135 -6.96 -5.29 -1.26
C ALA A 135 -7.29 -5.97 0.09
N ASN A 136 -7.40 -5.18 1.15
CA ASN A 136 -7.76 -5.63 2.51
C ASN A 136 -8.88 -4.77 3.11
N ARG A 137 -9.53 -5.25 4.18
CA ARG A 137 -10.40 -4.40 5.00
C ARG A 137 -9.62 -3.21 5.55
N PHE A 138 -10.28 -2.06 5.62
CA PHE A 138 -9.68 -0.83 6.07
C PHE A 138 -9.04 -0.97 7.46
N GLY A 139 -7.85 -0.38 7.63
CA GLY A 139 -7.08 -0.46 8.88
C GLY A 139 -6.31 -1.76 9.08
N GLN A 140 -6.63 -2.85 8.38
CA GLN A 140 -5.94 -4.14 8.53
C GLN A 140 -4.63 -4.23 7.74
N LEU A 141 -3.89 -5.32 7.95
CA LEU A 141 -2.67 -5.65 7.19
C LEU A 141 -2.92 -5.64 5.68
N SER A 142 -1.99 -5.02 4.94
CA SER A 142 -2.04 -5.04 3.48
C SER A 142 -1.75 -6.45 2.94
N PRO A 143 -2.36 -6.84 1.82
CA PRO A 143 -2.18 -8.17 1.22
C PRO A 143 -0.96 -8.19 0.31
N THR A 144 -0.02 -9.10 0.56
CA THR A 144 1.13 -9.36 -0.33
C THR A 144 0.99 -10.64 -1.15
N ARG A 145 -0.15 -11.33 -1.06
CA ARG A 145 -0.48 -12.56 -1.80
C ARG A 145 -1.99 -12.64 -2.03
N ALA A 146 -2.44 -13.43 -3.01
CA ALA A 146 -3.85 -13.61 -3.31
C ALA A 146 -4.63 -14.21 -2.14
N GLU A 147 -4.04 -15.12 -1.37
CA GLU A 147 -4.70 -15.76 -0.23
C GLU A 147 -5.01 -14.75 0.89
N HIS A 148 -4.20 -13.70 1.03
CA HIS A 148 -4.48 -12.60 1.96
C HIS A 148 -5.75 -11.83 1.53
N VAL A 149 -5.93 -11.64 0.22
CA VAL A 149 -7.12 -10.98 -0.35
C VAL A 149 -8.36 -11.85 -0.11
N VAL A 150 -8.30 -13.14 -0.47
CA VAL A 150 -9.42 -14.08 -0.31
C VAL A 150 -9.85 -14.16 1.15
N ARG A 151 -8.90 -14.21 2.09
CA ARG A 151 -9.19 -14.24 3.54
C ARG A 151 -9.82 -12.93 4.04
N GLY A 152 -9.35 -11.79 3.55
CA GLY A 152 -9.77 -10.47 4.05
C GLY A 152 -11.07 -9.95 3.44
N LEU A 153 -11.24 -10.13 2.13
CA LEU A 153 -12.35 -9.57 1.35
C LEU A 153 -13.29 -10.64 0.79
N GLY A 154 -12.78 -11.82 0.45
CA GLY A 154 -13.58 -12.97 0.02
C GLY A 154 -14.62 -12.62 -1.05
N ALA A 155 -15.89 -12.94 -0.77
CA ALA A 155 -17.02 -12.73 -1.67
C ALA A 155 -17.34 -11.25 -1.98
N ALA A 156 -16.66 -10.28 -1.34
CA ALA A 156 -16.81 -8.87 -1.69
C ALA A 156 -16.02 -8.47 -2.95
N VAL A 157 -15.20 -9.36 -3.51
CA VAL A 157 -14.43 -9.13 -4.75
C VAL A 157 -14.97 -10.04 -5.85
N ASP A 158 -15.17 -9.49 -7.05
CA ASP A 158 -15.72 -10.26 -8.18
C ASP A 158 -14.66 -11.20 -8.78
N VAL A 159 -13.40 -10.75 -8.89
CA VAL A 159 -12.28 -11.55 -9.40
C VAL A 159 -11.02 -11.32 -8.55
N VAL A 160 -10.33 -12.39 -8.17
CA VAL A 160 -8.98 -12.32 -7.57
C VAL A 160 -7.99 -12.96 -8.53
N LEU A 161 -7.07 -12.15 -9.04
CA LEU A 161 -6.01 -12.63 -9.92
C LEU A 161 -4.79 -13.02 -9.09
N ASP A 162 -4.39 -14.28 -9.13
CA ASP A 162 -3.21 -14.76 -8.42
C ASP A 162 -1.94 -14.60 -9.28
N GLY A 163 -1.06 -13.69 -8.87
CA GLY A 163 0.27 -13.53 -9.45
C GLY A 163 1.40 -13.84 -8.47
N GLY A 164 1.11 -14.60 -7.41
CA GLY A 164 2.08 -14.94 -6.38
C GLY A 164 2.41 -13.78 -5.43
N PRO A 165 3.52 -13.89 -4.66
CA PRO A 165 3.90 -12.87 -3.70
C PRO A 165 4.38 -11.56 -4.35
N THR A 166 4.05 -10.43 -3.74
CA THR A 166 4.57 -9.12 -4.17
C THR A 166 6.03 -8.96 -3.78
N ARG A 167 6.80 -8.19 -4.58
CA ARG A 167 8.27 -8.11 -4.45
C ARG A 167 8.73 -7.12 -3.38
N CYS A 168 8.07 -5.96 -3.26
CA CYS A 168 8.44 -4.91 -2.30
C CYS A 168 7.75 -5.10 -0.94
N GLY A 169 6.61 -5.78 -0.90
CA GLY A 169 5.88 -6.12 0.33
C GLY A 169 5.25 -4.97 1.12
N ILE A 170 5.58 -3.71 0.81
CA ILE A 170 4.96 -2.50 1.37
C ILE A 170 4.49 -1.58 0.24
N GLU A 171 3.63 -0.61 0.59
CA GLU A 171 3.01 0.29 -0.37
C GLU A 171 4.00 1.27 -1.01
N SER A 172 3.57 1.92 -2.10
CA SER A 172 4.33 2.96 -2.79
C SER A 172 4.62 4.18 -1.91
N THR A 173 5.70 4.88 -2.21
CA THR A 173 5.99 6.22 -1.68
C THR A 173 5.06 7.22 -2.36
N ILE A 174 4.45 8.14 -1.60
CA ILE A 174 3.55 9.18 -2.16
C ILE A 174 4.22 10.54 -2.05
N VAL A 175 4.29 11.26 -3.17
CA VAL A 175 4.95 12.57 -3.27
C VAL A 175 4.02 13.58 -3.95
N ASP A 176 3.87 14.75 -3.34
CA ASP A 176 3.34 15.94 -4.02
C ASP A 176 4.52 16.79 -4.50
N ALA A 177 4.73 16.81 -5.82
CA ALA A 177 5.81 17.54 -6.48
C ALA A 177 5.30 18.67 -7.38
N ARG A 178 4.08 19.16 -7.13
CA ARG A 178 3.48 20.25 -7.93
C ARG A 178 4.03 21.63 -7.56
N GLY A 179 4.53 21.79 -6.34
CA GLY A 179 5.17 23.02 -5.86
C GLY A 179 6.69 23.04 -6.08
N GLU A 180 7.34 24.12 -5.66
CA GLU A 180 8.80 24.30 -5.81
C GLU A 180 9.64 23.22 -5.11
N ARG A 181 9.16 22.71 -3.98
CA ARG A 181 9.83 21.68 -3.20
C ARG A 181 8.91 20.46 -3.05
N PRO A 182 9.32 19.26 -3.50
CA PRO A 182 8.52 18.06 -3.32
C PRO A 182 8.28 17.74 -1.85
N VAL A 183 7.07 17.24 -1.55
CA VAL A 183 6.65 16.81 -0.21
C VAL A 183 6.32 15.32 -0.24
N VAL A 184 7.06 14.54 0.55
CA VAL A 184 6.77 13.11 0.77
C VAL A 184 5.63 13.00 1.79
N LEU A 185 4.45 12.63 1.30
CA LEU A 185 3.22 12.48 2.10
C LEU A 185 3.11 11.10 2.75
N ARG A 186 3.76 10.09 2.16
CA ARG A 186 3.81 8.72 2.70
C ARG A 186 5.14 8.07 2.33
N LEU A 187 5.84 7.55 3.34
CA LEU A 187 7.00 6.68 3.14
C LEU A 187 6.55 5.31 2.58
N GLY A 188 7.32 4.74 1.67
CA GLY A 188 6.99 3.47 1.03
C GLY A 188 8.22 2.77 0.47
N ALA A 189 7.99 1.91 -0.52
CA ALA A 189 9.03 1.06 -1.11
C ALA A 189 10.10 1.83 -1.92
N LEU A 190 9.86 3.09 -2.32
CA LEU A 190 10.90 3.94 -2.90
C LEU A 190 11.55 4.79 -1.79
N PRO A 191 12.86 4.62 -1.51
CA PRO A 191 13.57 5.42 -0.52
C PRO A 191 13.53 6.91 -0.84
N VAL A 192 13.55 7.75 0.20
CA VAL A 192 13.52 9.21 0.05
C VAL A 192 14.79 9.72 -0.62
N GLU A 193 15.91 9.07 -0.31
CA GLU A 193 17.23 9.39 -0.83
C GLU A 193 17.29 9.26 -2.37
N GLU A 194 16.51 8.34 -2.96
CA GLU A 194 16.39 8.22 -4.42
C GLU A 194 15.60 9.39 -5.02
N LEU A 195 14.55 9.85 -4.34
CA LEU A 195 13.79 11.04 -4.79
C LEU A 195 14.67 12.29 -4.81
N GLU A 196 15.54 12.44 -3.79
CA GLU A 196 16.42 13.61 -3.66
C GLU A 196 17.46 13.69 -4.78
N GLN A 197 17.89 12.56 -5.33
CA GLN A 197 18.82 12.51 -6.47
C GLN A 197 18.22 13.11 -7.75
N VAL A 198 16.88 13.13 -7.87
CA VAL A 198 16.18 13.59 -9.08
C VAL A 198 15.59 14.98 -8.89
N ALA A 199 14.92 15.21 -7.77
CA ALA A 199 14.14 16.41 -7.52
C ALA A 199 14.82 17.40 -6.56
N GLY A 200 16.02 17.11 -6.09
CA GLY A 200 16.69 17.87 -5.04
C GLY A 200 16.04 17.64 -3.67
N PRO A 201 16.35 18.48 -2.66
CA PRO A 201 15.96 18.19 -1.29
C PRO A 201 14.44 18.22 -1.09
N VAL A 202 13.90 17.21 -0.41
CA VAL A 202 12.45 17.04 -0.23
C VAL A 202 12.02 17.33 1.21
N THR A 203 10.74 17.64 1.40
CA THR A 203 10.14 17.76 2.74
C THR A 203 9.41 16.48 3.10
N ILE A 204 9.71 15.88 4.25
CA ILE A 204 9.05 14.65 4.73
C ILE A 204 7.91 15.03 5.69
N ARG A 205 6.66 14.75 5.32
CA ARG A 205 5.45 14.98 6.14
C ARG A 205 4.52 13.76 6.14
N PRO A 206 4.94 12.64 6.75
CA PRO A 206 4.15 11.41 6.78
C PRO A 206 3.02 11.54 7.80
N GLY A 207 1.80 11.73 7.32
CA GLY A 207 0.60 11.84 8.14
C GLY A 207 -0.05 13.22 8.15
N SER A 208 -1.34 13.27 8.48
CA SER A 208 -2.10 14.52 8.65
C SER A 208 -2.79 14.54 10.02
N SER A 209 -2.72 15.67 10.73
CA SER A 209 -3.57 15.96 11.90
C SER A 209 -5.01 16.35 11.53
N GLY A 210 -5.32 16.34 10.23
CA GLY A 210 -6.64 16.64 9.65
C GLY A 210 -6.98 15.69 8.51
N GLN A 211 -7.83 16.15 7.57
CA GLN A 211 -8.30 15.33 6.44
C GLN A 211 -7.14 14.74 5.62
N PRO A 212 -7.13 13.42 5.37
CA PRO A 212 -6.12 12.77 4.53
C PRO A 212 -6.05 13.38 3.13
N VAL A 213 -4.87 13.85 2.74
CA VAL A 213 -4.58 14.32 1.36
C VAL A 213 -4.05 13.20 0.46
N ALA A 214 -3.77 12.04 1.04
CA ALA A 214 -3.26 10.84 0.38
C ALA A 214 -3.62 9.59 1.21
N PRO A 215 -3.75 8.41 0.60
CA PRO A 215 -4.04 7.18 1.33
C PRO A 215 -2.93 6.75 2.30
N GLY A 216 -3.34 6.22 3.46
CA GLY A 216 -2.42 5.63 4.45
C GLY A 216 -1.67 6.65 5.32
N THR A 217 -2.19 7.86 5.45
CA THR A 217 -1.63 8.93 6.30
C THR A 217 -2.19 8.94 7.73
N LEU A 218 -3.17 8.08 8.04
CA LEU A 218 -3.80 8.00 9.36
C LEU A 218 -2.87 7.43 10.44
N ALA A 219 -2.98 7.97 11.66
CA ALA A 219 -2.14 7.59 12.80
C ALA A 219 -2.24 6.09 13.17
N ALA A 220 -3.42 5.49 12.99
CA ALA A 220 -3.68 4.06 13.20
C ALA A 220 -4.05 3.40 11.87
N HIS A 221 -3.25 2.40 11.46
CA HIS A 221 -3.44 1.64 10.22
C HIS A 221 -2.50 0.40 10.24
N TYR A 222 -2.69 -0.52 9.29
CA TYR A 222 -1.85 -1.71 9.09
C TYR A 222 -1.86 -2.68 10.29
N ALA A 223 -2.95 -2.75 11.03
CA ALA A 223 -3.03 -3.57 12.23
C ALA A 223 -3.31 -5.04 11.88
N PRO A 224 -2.59 -6.01 12.48
CA PRO A 224 -3.09 -7.37 12.60
C PRO A 224 -4.38 -7.40 13.44
N ARG A 225 -5.10 -8.53 13.47
CA ARG A 225 -6.23 -8.70 14.40
C ARG A 225 -5.74 -8.91 15.84
N THR A 226 -4.54 -9.47 15.97
CA THR A 226 -3.82 -9.65 17.22
C THR A 226 -3.21 -8.32 17.66
N PRO A 227 -3.30 -7.95 18.95
CA PRO A 227 -2.61 -6.78 19.48
C PRO A 227 -1.13 -6.77 19.13
N LEU A 228 -0.65 -5.66 18.58
CA LEU A 228 0.75 -5.46 18.23
C LEU A 228 1.33 -4.31 19.05
N ARG A 229 2.52 -4.52 19.61
CA ARG A 229 3.33 -3.46 20.22
C ARG A 229 4.77 -3.52 19.72
N LEU A 230 5.44 -2.37 19.78
CA LEU A 230 6.87 -2.32 19.52
C LEU A 230 7.64 -2.85 20.74
N SER A 231 8.75 -3.54 20.48
CA SER A 231 9.66 -4.01 21.51
C SER A 231 10.26 -2.82 22.25
N THR A 232 9.99 -2.72 23.54
CA THR A 232 10.66 -1.79 24.47
C THR A 232 11.56 -2.61 25.40
N ALA A 233 12.62 -1.98 25.91
CA ALA A 233 13.40 -2.59 27.00
C ALA A 233 12.52 -2.64 28.26
N GLY A 234 11.96 -3.81 28.59
CA GLY A 234 11.04 -3.95 29.74
C GLY A 234 10.26 -5.26 29.75
N ALA A 235 9.79 -5.64 30.95
CA ALA A 235 9.33 -6.98 31.31
C ALA A 235 8.27 -7.59 30.37
N THR A 236 8.49 -8.85 30.00
CA THR A 236 7.47 -9.73 29.43
C THR A 236 6.51 -10.15 30.52
N ASP A 237 5.26 -9.71 30.47
CA ASP A 237 4.23 -10.17 31.42
C ASP A 237 4.08 -11.70 31.30
N SER A 238 4.20 -12.42 32.41
CA SER A 238 4.23 -13.89 32.41
C SER A 238 2.81 -14.42 32.20
N GLY A 239 2.57 -15.16 31.12
CA GLY A 239 1.30 -15.86 30.88
C GLY A 239 0.61 -15.54 29.55
N VAL A 240 1.00 -14.48 28.84
CA VAL A 240 0.50 -14.21 27.48
C VAL A 240 1.32 -15.01 26.46
N ARG A 241 0.64 -15.82 25.64
CA ARG A 241 1.26 -16.51 24.50
C ARG A 241 1.62 -15.47 23.44
N ARG A 242 2.90 -15.20 23.20
CA ARG A 242 3.35 -14.11 22.31
C ARG A 242 3.99 -14.62 21.02
N GLY A 243 3.74 -13.88 19.94
CA GLY A 243 4.52 -13.94 18.71
C GLY A 243 5.59 -12.84 18.71
N TYR A 244 6.72 -13.08 18.04
CA TYR A 244 7.77 -12.08 17.87
C TYR A 244 8.08 -11.86 16.39
N LEU A 245 8.13 -10.60 15.98
CA LEU A 245 8.64 -10.19 14.68
C LEU A 245 10.04 -9.61 14.87
N ALA A 246 11.05 -10.40 14.53
CA ALA A 246 12.45 -10.00 14.60
C ALA A 246 12.90 -9.36 13.29
N PHE A 247 13.80 -8.38 13.38
CA PHE A 247 14.48 -7.89 12.19
C PHE A 247 15.46 -8.93 11.67
N ARG A 248 16.44 -9.34 12.49
CA ARG A 248 17.55 -10.19 12.06
C ARG A 248 17.71 -11.45 12.88
N ASP A 249 17.89 -11.30 14.18
CA ASP A 249 18.25 -12.41 15.06
C ASP A 249 17.00 -12.94 15.76
N ARG A 250 16.88 -14.27 15.85
CA ARG A 250 15.80 -14.88 16.62
C ARG A 250 15.98 -14.49 18.10
N PRO A 251 14.95 -13.94 18.78
CA PRO A 251 15.07 -13.54 20.17
C PRO A 251 15.28 -14.77 21.06
N VAL A 252 16.03 -14.59 22.15
CA VAL A 252 16.09 -15.57 23.23
C VAL A 252 14.80 -15.48 24.04
N GLY A 253 14.31 -16.62 24.54
CA GLY A 253 13.12 -16.70 25.37
C GLY A 253 12.04 -17.61 24.81
N ASP A 254 10.96 -17.77 25.58
CA ASP A 254 9.82 -18.59 25.19
C ASP A 254 8.84 -17.79 24.32
N TRP A 255 8.91 -18.02 23.01
CA TRP A 255 8.05 -17.38 22.01
C TRP A 255 7.24 -18.45 21.29
N ALA A 256 5.93 -18.27 21.25
CA ALA A 256 5.04 -19.24 20.61
C ALA A 256 5.21 -19.29 19.10
N ALA A 257 5.64 -18.18 18.50
CA ALA A 257 6.03 -18.08 17.11
C ALA A 257 7.05 -16.94 16.95
N VAL A 258 8.01 -17.11 16.04
CA VAL A 258 8.92 -16.03 15.65
C VAL A 258 9.03 -16.00 14.14
N GLU A 259 8.83 -14.82 13.57
CA GLU A 259 9.16 -14.50 12.19
C GLU A 259 10.39 -13.61 12.16
N VAL A 260 11.34 -13.94 11.28
CA VAL A 260 12.56 -13.15 11.05
C VAL A 260 12.43 -12.50 9.68
N LEU A 261 12.50 -11.16 9.65
CA LEU A 261 12.32 -10.36 8.45
C LEU A 261 13.50 -10.47 7.48
N SER A 262 14.74 -10.42 7.96
CA SER A 262 15.94 -10.64 7.16
C SER A 262 17.10 -11.11 8.02
N ALA A 263 17.49 -12.37 7.87
CA ALA A 263 18.64 -12.93 8.59
C ALA A 263 19.96 -12.25 8.22
N ALA A 264 20.05 -11.65 7.03
CA ALA A 264 21.20 -10.87 6.59
C ALA A 264 21.18 -9.40 7.07
N GLY A 265 20.06 -8.94 7.64
CA GLY A 265 19.86 -7.53 7.96
C GLY A 265 19.61 -6.64 6.74
N ASP A 266 19.09 -7.21 5.65
CA ASP A 266 18.71 -6.46 4.45
C ASP A 266 17.34 -5.79 4.65
N LEU A 267 17.30 -4.46 4.53
CA LEU A 267 16.08 -3.67 4.74
C LEU A 267 15.04 -3.87 3.63
N THR A 268 15.49 -4.16 2.40
CA THR A 268 14.60 -4.43 1.26
C THR A 268 13.92 -5.78 1.44
N GLU A 269 14.66 -6.81 1.85
CA GLU A 269 14.10 -8.12 2.22
C GLU A 269 13.12 -7.96 3.39
N ALA A 270 13.50 -7.18 4.41
CA ALA A 270 12.63 -6.96 5.56
C ALA A 270 11.31 -6.28 5.18
N ALA A 271 11.34 -5.29 4.28
CA ALA A 271 10.14 -4.67 3.72
C ALA A 271 9.30 -5.68 2.92
N ALA A 272 9.92 -6.48 2.05
CA ALA A 272 9.25 -7.49 1.25
C ALA A 272 8.48 -8.52 2.10
N ARG A 273 9.06 -8.89 3.25
CA ARG A 273 8.52 -9.94 4.13
C ARG A 273 7.62 -9.41 5.24
N LEU A 274 7.56 -8.09 5.47
CA LEU A 274 6.88 -7.47 6.61
C LEU A 274 5.43 -7.95 6.79
N PHE A 275 4.56 -7.69 5.81
CA PHE A 275 3.15 -8.03 5.96
C PHE A 275 2.91 -9.54 5.89
N GLU A 276 3.71 -10.28 5.13
CA GLU A 276 3.58 -11.73 5.06
C GLU A 276 3.90 -12.38 6.43
N ALA A 277 4.96 -11.93 7.08
CA ALA A 277 5.32 -12.35 8.44
C ALA A 277 4.23 -11.97 9.45
N LEU A 278 3.69 -10.76 9.37
CA LEU A 278 2.58 -10.34 10.24
C LEU A 278 1.31 -11.17 10.02
N HIS A 279 0.97 -11.52 8.77
CA HIS A 279 -0.14 -12.44 8.47
C HIS A 279 0.09 -13.83 9.05
N ARG A 280 1.33 -14.35 9.01
CA ARG A 280 1.67 -15.64 9.63
C ARG A 280 1.54 -15.58 11.15
N LEU A 281 2.10 -14.54 11.79
CA LEU A 281 1.96 -14.34 13.24
C LEU A 281 0.49 -14.20 13.66
N ASP A 282 -0.30 -13.40 12.94
CA ASP A 282 -1.72 -13.18 13.24
C ASP A 282 -2.57 -14.46 13.08
N ALA A 283 -2.13 -15.39 12.23
CA ALA A 283 -2.77 -16.70 12.05
C ALA A 283 -2.43 -17.71 13.15
N THR A 284 -1.38 -17.49 13.95
CA THR A 284 -0.99 -18.42 15.04
C THR A 284 -1.91 -18.38 16.26
N GLY A 285 -2.77 -17.36 16.36
CA GLY A 285 -3.67 -17.17 17.50
C GLY A 285 -2.94 -16.81 18.81
N VAL A 286 -1.78 -16.17 18.71
CA VAL A 286 -1.09 -15.57 19.87
C VAL A 286 -1.92 -14.41 20.44
N GLY A 287 -1.78 -14.14 21.74
CA GLY A 287 -2.49 -13.04 22.41
C GLY A 287 -1.88 -11.66 22.14
N GLU A 288 -0.62 -11.61 21.74
CA GLU A 288 0.11 -10.37 21.43
C GLU A 288 1.26 -10.66 20.43
N ILE A 289 1.53 -9.71 19.55
CA ILE A 289 2.70 -9.65 18.68
C ILE A 289 3.63 -8.55 19.19
N VAL A 290 4.89 -8.91 19.47
CA VAL A 290 5.95 -7.96 19.78
C VAL A 290 6.82 -7.78 18.54
N ALA A 291 6.95 -6.55 18.06
CA ALA A 291 7.72 -6.24 16.85
C ALA A 291 8.98 -5.45 17.16
N GLU A 292 10.11 -5.92 16.64
CA GLU A 292 11.39 -5.20 16.65
C GLU A 292 11.39 -4.12 15.55
N SER A 293 11.92 -2.94 15.88
CA SER A 293 12.18 -1.90 14.87
C SER A 293 13.39 -2.25 14.03
N VAL A 294 13.44 -1.77 12.79
CA VAL A 294 14.59 -1.90 11.89
C VAL A 294 15.43 -0.61 11.88
N PRO A 295 16.67 -0.60 11.35
CA PRO A 295 17.42 0.63 11.12
C PRO A 295 16.61 1.70 10.35
N ASP A 296 16.63 2.94 10.82
CA ASP A 296 15.78 4.03 10.31
C ASP A 296 16.41 4.77 9.10
N THR A 297 16.84 3.99 8.11
CA THR A 297 17.48 4.47 6.86
C THR A 297 16.82 3.84 5.65
N GLY A 298 16.83 4.53 4.50
CA GLY A 298 16.23 4.02 3.27
C GLY A 298 14.80 3.52 3.47
N VAL A 299 14.51 2.31 2.98
CA VAL A 299 13.20 1.65 3.12
C VAL A 299 12.86 1.27 4.57
N GLY A 300 13.85 1.18 5.46
CA GLY A 300 13.65 0.89 6.88
C GLY A 300 12.77 1.94 7.58
N ARG A 301 12.85 3.21 7.14
CA ARG A 301 11.95 4.28 7.61
C ARG A 301 10.47 3.96 7.33
N ALA A 302 10.18 3.39 6.16
CA ALA A 302 8.83 2.99 5.79
C ALA A 302 8.36 1.78 6.61
N VAL A 303 9.23 0.77 6.82
CA VAL A 303 8.94 -0.38 7.69
C VAL A 303 8.58 0.09 9.10
N ASN A 304 9.41 0.97 9.69
CA ASN A 304 9.16 1.52 11.02
C ASN A 304 7.89 2.37 11.10
N ASP A 305 7.55 3.13 10.04
CA ASP A 305 6.28 3.86 9.96
C ASP A 305 5.07 2.91 10.01
N ARG A 306 5.11 1.78 9.29
CA ARG A 306 4.04 0.75 9.32
C ARG A 306 3.91 0.14 10.69
N LEU A 307 5.02 -0.28 11.30
CA LEU A 307 5.04 -0.88 12.63
C LEU A 307 4.50 0.08 13.70
N ARG A 308 4.87 1.37 13.65
CA ARG A 308 4.34 2.40 14.56
C ARG A 308 2.84 2.60 14.40
N ARG A 309 2.32 2.67 13.17
CA ARG A 309 0.87 2.83 12.91
C ARG A 309 0.08 1.59 13.32
N ALA A 310 0.65 0.39 13.12
CA ALA A 310 0.06 -0.85 13.58
C ALA A 310 -0.05 -0.88 15.11
N ALA A 311 1.03 -0.49 15.80
CA ALA A 311 1.06 -0.43 17.27
C ALA A 311 0.08 0.63 17.83
N ALA A 312 0.01 1.81 17.21
CA ALA A 312 -0.87 2.89 17.64
C ALA A 312 -2.36 2.50 17.64
N THR A 313 -2.75 1.55 16.77
CA THR A 313 -4.12 1.01 16.73
C THR A 313 -4.53 0.38 18.07
N TRP A 314 -3.57 -0.16 18.81
CA TRP A 314 -3.79 -0.87 20.08
C TRP A 314 -3.47 -0.03 21.32
N SER A 315 -2.74 1.08 21.16
CA SER A 315 -2.37 1.95 22.28
C SER A 315 -3.50 2.89 22.75
N SER A 316 -4.50 3.15 21.90
CA SER A 316 -5.63 4.05 22.23
C SER A 316 -6.77 3.40 23.03
N GLY A 317 -6.57 2.15 23.50
CA GLY A 317 -7.60 1.35 24.18
C GLY A 317 -7.36 1.09 25.67
N HIS A 318 -6.43 1.82 26.32
CA HIS A 318 -6.20 1.75 27.77
C HIS A 318 -6.58 3.08 28.43
#